data_AF-A0A7Y2T1V6-F1
#
_entry.id   AF-A0A7Y2T1V6-F1
#
_cell.length_a   1.000
_cell.length_b   1.000
_cell.length_c   1.000
_cell.angle_alpha   90.00
_cell.angle_beta   90.00
_cell.angle_gamma   90.00
#
_symmetry.space_group_name_H-M   'P 1'
#
loop_
_entity.id
_entity.type
_entity.pdbx_description
1 polymer ?
#
loop_
_entity_poly.entity_id
_entity_poly.type
_entity_poly.pdbx_seq_one_letter_code
_entity_poly.pdbx_strand_id
1 'polypeptide(L)'
;MPVSFEIGDKYNDRYKYSNLMSISEDGTGGTLLVRAYYSGLVLSPKGYLIEHYDKDLNLIDEYNYKIKGKEFVDGYVKNGQLYLLFLDYNLNALSYEYVIHRSPISDYRFTTETLLRIPSDYVNNPLDKNYYNRNFSKGFTTTVLFDDDKSAFIISTHYKKGKLNKHKIHVFSTSLNKIMEHDFSEAVEEKNYAFEQLVVSADLNAVYIMGKAYFKRKRFKALERKFQYELIQITNSGRKIQTFDGPGKYSEALKPLLNKDRLICVGFYADRKDNRYNGLGYFSLDP
;
A
#
# COMPACT_ATOMS: atom_id res chain seq x y z
N MET A 1 -1.17 -32.73 9.60
CA MET A 1 -0.60 -31.78 10.57
C MET A 1 -1.76 -31.21 11.39
N PRO A 2 -1.87 -31.52 12.69
CA PRO A 2 -2.91 -30.90 13.52
C PRO A 2 -2.58 -29.42 13.76
N VAL A 3 -3.57 -28.55 13.60
CA VAL A 3 -3.47 -27.15 13.99
C VAL A 3 -3.94 -27.04 15.43
N SER A 4 -3.09 -26.54 16.31
CA SER A 4 -3.49 -26.12 17.65
C SER A 4 -3.86 -24.64 17.57
N PHE A 5 -5.00 -24.26 18.15
CA PHE A 5 -5.43 -22.88 18.24
C PHE A 5 -6.11 -22.65 19.58
N GLU A 6 -5.95 -21.44 20.09
CA GLU A 6 -6.66 -20.94 21.28
C GLU A 6 -7.55 -19.80 20.83
N ILE A 7 -8.79 -19.78 21.32
CA ILE A 7 -9.74 -18.69 21.06
C ILE A 7 -9.84 -17.89 22.35
N GLY A 8 -9.43 -16.63 22.30
CA GLY A 8 -9.56 -15.70 23.43
C GLY A 8 -11.02 -15.27 23.67
N ASP A 9 -11.23 -14.55 24.78
CA ASP A 9 -12.54 -14.04 25.15
C ASP A 9 -13.09 -13.01 24.15
N LYS A 10 -14.43 -12.92 24.09
CA LYS A 10 -15.10 -11.89 23.31
C LYS A 10 -15.11 -10.57 24.07
N TYR A 11 -14.30 -9.61 23.63
CA TYR A 11 -14.35 -8.23 24.11
C TYR A 11 -15.32 -7.40 23.26
N ASN A 12 -16.31 -6.79 23.92
CA ASN A 12 -17.21 -5.85 23.24
C ASN A 12 -16.49 -4.50 23.10
N ASP A 13 -16.47 -3.96 21.88
CA ASP A 13 -15.90 -2.64 21.62
C ASP A 13 -16.70 -1.55 22.36
N ARG A 14 -15.98 -0.62 23.01
CA ARG A 14 -16.57 0.58 23.64
C ARG A 14 -17.26 1.47 22.60
N TYR A 15 -16.80 1.43 21.35
CA TYR A 15 -17.40 2.13 20.22
C TYR A 15 -18.19 1.15 19.35
N LYS A 16 -19.46 1.49 19.08
CA LYS A 16 -20.39 0.59 18.37
C LYS A 16 -19.94 0.19 16.96
N TYR A 17 -19.04 0.95 16.33
CA TYR A 17 -18.55 0.68 14.99
C TYR A 17 -17.11 1.18 14.82
N SER A 18 -16.19 0.24 14.61
CA SER A 18 -14.79 0.51 14.31
C SER A 18 -14.24 -0.52 13.33
N ASN A 19 -13.18 -0.13 12.59
CA ASN A 19 -12.47 -0.98 11.65
C ASN A 19 -11.00 -1.06 12.07
N LEU A 20 -10.42 -2.26 12.04
CA LEU A 20 -8.97 -2.44 12.19
C LEU A 20 -8.28 -1.81 10.98
N MET A 21 -7.33 -0.91 11.25
CA MET A 21 -6.59 -0.16 10.23
C MET A 21 -5.17 -0.67 10.09
N SER A 22 -4.51 -0.98 11.21
CA SER A 22 -3.19 -1.61 11.22
C SER A 22 -2.98 -2.43 12.50
N ILE A 23 -2.06 -3.38 12.40
CA ILE A 23 -1.54 -4.22 13.48
C ILE A 23 -0.03 -4.24 13.35
N SER A 24 0.70 -4.16 14.47
CA SER A 24 2.17 -4.20 14.47
C SER A 24 2.70 -4.81 15.76
N GLU A 25 3.80 -5.54 15.68
CA GLU A 25 4.54 -5.95 16.88
C GLU A 25 5.16 -4.73 17.55
N ASP A 26 5.18 -4.72 18.88
CA ASP A 26 5.74 -3.61 19.66
C ASP A 26 7.28 -3.67 19.82
N GLY A 27 7.90 -4.76 19.35
CA GLY A 27 9.34 -5.05 19.45
C GLY A 27 9.76 -5.79 20.73
N THR A 28 8.83 -6.07 21.63
CA THR A 28 9.03 -6.80 22.90
C THR A 28 8.16 -8.07 23.02
N GLY A 29 7.50 -8.43 21.92
CA GLY A 29 6.59 -9.58 21.82
C GLY A 29 5.12 -9.23 22.03
N GLY A 30 4.81 -7.98 22.38
CA GLY A 30 3.44 -7.46 22.41
C GLY A 30 2.97 -6.95 21.05
N THR A 31 1.72 -6.51 20.99
CA THR A 31 1.05 -6.08 19.76
C THR A 31 0.35 -4.74 19.96
N LEU A 32 0.48 -3.85 18.97
CA LEU A 32 -0.22 -2.58 18.92
C LEU A 32 -1.25 -2.59 17.78
N LEU A 33 -2.50 -2.30 18.10
CA LEU A 33 -3.62 -2.20 17.16
C LEU A 33 -4.01 -0.74 16.96
N VAL A 34 -4.29 -0.36 15.71
CA VAL A 34 -4.89 0.93 15.39
C VAL A 34 -6.24 0.69 14.73
N ARG A 35 -7.30 1.26 15.31
CA ARG A 35 -8.68 1.10 14.85
C ARG A 35 -9.33 2.44 14.60
N ALA A 36 -9.90 2.65 13.41
CA ALA A 36 -10.71 3.83 13.13
C ALA A 36 -12.11 3.61 13.71
N TYR A 37 -12.60 4.52 14.55
CA TYR A 37 -13.98 4.48 15.04
C TYR A 37 -14.86 5.51 14.33
N TYR A 38 -16.12 5.16 14.11
CA TYR A 38 -17.06 5.98 13.35
C TYR A 38 -18.30 6.29 14.19
N SER A 39 -18.89 7.46 13.96
CA SER A 39 -20.16 7.84 14.60
C SER A 39 -20.91 8.92 13.81
N GLY A 40 -22.18 9.11 14.14
CA GLY A 40 -23.08 10.07 13.48
C GLY A 40 -23.74 9.52 12.22
N LEU A 41 -24.58 10.34 11.60
CA LEU A 41 -25.37 9.97 10.41
C LEU A 41 -24.49 9.75 9.16
N VAL A 42 -23.40 10.52 9.02
CA VAL A 42 -22.43 10.38 7.94
C VAL A 42 -21.25 9.54 8.42
N LEU A 43 -21.13 8.34 7.88
CA LEU A 43 -20.13 7.35 8.27
C LEU A 43 -18.72 7.83 7.87
N SER A 44 -18.06 8.50 8.80
CA SER A 44 -16.72 9.08 8.66
C SER A 44 -15.89 8.77 9.91
N PRO A 45 -14.59 8.47 9.78
CA PRO A 45 -13.73 8.28 10.94
C PRO A 45 -13.77 9.51 11.85
N LYS A 46 -13.93 9.30 13.15
CA LYS A 46 -13.95 10.36 14.17
C LYS A 46 -12.69 10.44 15.00
N GLY A 47 -11.83 9.44 14.87
CA GLY A 47 -10.55 9.29 15.53
C GLY A 47 -10.06 7.86 15.37
N TYR A 48 -8.94 7.58 16.03
CA TYR A 48 -8.29 6.27 16.02
C TYR A 48 -8.08 5.82 17.46
N LEU A 49 -8.53 4.61 17.78
CA LEU A 49 -8.15 3.92 19.01
C LEU A 49 -6.84 3.21 18.77
N ILE A 50 -5.95 3.37 19.73
CA ILE A 50 -4.65 2.73 19.76
C ILE A 50 -4.65 1.85 20.99
N GLU A 51 -4.55 0.54 20.79
CA GLU A 51 -4.60 -0.45 21.86
C GLU A 51 -3.26 -1.18 21.88
N HIS A 52 -2.63 -1.27 23.04
CA HIS A 52 -1.35 -1.96 23.23
C HIS A 52 -1.55 -3.18 24.12
N TYR A 53 -1.20 -4.34 23.59
CA TYR A 53 -1.31 -5.64 24.24
C TYR A 53 0.07 -6.21 24.52
N ASP A 54 0.21 -6.94 25.63
CA ASP A 54 1.42 -7.74 25.89
C ASP A 54 1.45 -9.02 25.03
N LYS A 55 2.51 -9.81 25.18
CA LYS A 55 2.71 -11.09 24.48
C LYS A 55 1.65 -12.16 24.79
N ASP A 56 0.94 -12.00 25.91
CA ASP A 56 -0.10 -12.90 26.39
C ASP A 56 -1.50 -12.33 26.03
N LEU A 57 -1.55 -11.29 25.19
CA LEU A 57 -2.74 -10.59 24.71
C LEU A 57 -3.55 -9.88 25.80
N ASN A 58 -2.92 -9.53 26.93
CA ASN A 58 -3.53 -8.64 27.92
C ASN A 58 -3.41 -7.18 27.47
N LEU A 59 -4.49 -6.42 27.56
CA LEU A 59 -4.48 -4.98 27.27
C LEU A 59 -3.63 -4.25 28.33
N ILE A 60 -2.53 -3.64 27.90
CA ILE A 60 -1.63 -2.81 28.73
C ILE A 60 -2.15 -1.37 28.78
N ASP A 61 -2.47 -0.79 27.62
CA ASP A 61 -2.86 0.62 27.50
C ASP A 61 -3.80 0.85 26.31
N GLU A 62 -4.60 1.91 26.40
CA GLU A 62 -5.51 2.38 25.36
C GLU A 62 -5.44 3.90 25.22
N TYR A 63 -5.29 4.38 23.99
CA TYR A 63 -5.28 5.81 23.68
C TYR A 63 -6.24 6.18 22.55
N ASN A 64 -7.05 7.21 22.78
CA ASN A 64 -7.96 7.75 21.77
C ASN A 64 -7.36 8.97 21.07
N TYR A 65 -6.85 8.75 19.86
CA TYR A 65 -6.33 9.81 19.01
C TYR A 65 -7.45 10.50 18.21
N LYS A 66 -7.91 11.63 18.73
CA LYS A 66 -9.08 12.39 18.20
C LYS A 66 -8.75 13.25 16.99
N ILE A 67 -8.32 12.62 15.90
CA ILE A 67 -8.07 13.29 14.62
C ILE A 67 -9.19 13.01 13.59
N LYS A 68 -9.50 14.00 12.75
CA LYS A 68 -10.60 13.94 11.77
C LYS A 68 -10.15 14.47 10.42
N GLY A 69 -10.89 14.11 9.37
CA GLY A 69 -10.76 14.71 8.03
C GLY A 69 -9.58 14.23 7.19
N LYS A 70 -8.62 13.50 7.78
CA LYS A 70 -7.49 12.91 7.07
C LYS A 70 -7.78 11.47 6.67
N GLU A 71 -7.31 11.07 5.49
CA GLU A 71 -7.44 9.70 5.00
C GLU A 71 -6.26 8.87 5.54
N PHE A 72 -6.55 7.88 6.39
CA PHE A 72 -5.54 6.94 6.89
C PHE A 72 -4.99 6.10 5.75
N VAL A 73 -3.67 5.97 5.71
CA VAL A 73 -2.95 5.17 4.72
C VAL A 73 -2.51 3.85 5.34
N ASP A 74 -1.65 3.90 6.35
CA ASP A 74 -1.12 2.74 7.08
C ASP A 74 -0.55 3.20 8.43
N GLY A 75 -0.28 2.25 9.34
CA GLY A 75 0.40 2.50 10.59
C GLY A 75 1.37 1.37 10.95
N TYR A 76 2.52 1.71 11.50
CA TYR A 76 3.57 0.75 11.86
C TYR A 76 4.30 1.16 13.14
N VAL A 77 4.90 0.19 13.83
CA VAL A 77 5.78 0.43 14.98
C VAL A 77 7.22 0.15 14.58
N LYS A 78 8.13 1.03 14.98
CA LYS A 78 9.58 0.86 14.80
C LYS A 78 10.33 1.61 15.88
N ASN A 79 11.35 0.99 16.48
CA ASN A 79 12.20 1.59 17.51
C ASN A 79 11.41 2.23 18.68
N GLY A 80 10.35 1.56 19.14
CA GLY A 80 9.48 2.04 20.23
C GLY A 80 8.60 3.25 19.86
N GLN A 81 8.51 3.59 18.58
CA GLN A 81 7.67 4.66 18.05
C GLN A 81 6.55 4.07 17.20
N LEU A 82 5.34 4.57 17.39
CA LEU A 82 4.22 4.40 16.48
C LEU A 82 4.28 5.47 15.40
N TYR A 83 4.11 5.06 14.15
CA TYR A 83 3.99 5.93 12.98
C TYR A 83 2.64 5.70 12.32
N LEU A 84 1.87 6.76 12.12
CA LEU A 84 0.61 6.75 11.40
C LEU A 84 0.75 7.64 10.16
N LEU A 85 0.60 7.06 8.98
CA LEU A 85 0.67 7.79 7.71
C LEU A 85 -0.74 8.19 7.27
N PHE A 86 -0.90 9.47 6.97
CA PHE A 86 -2.14 10.04 6.47
C PHE A 86 -1.93 10.73 5.13
N LEU A 87 -2.96 10.72 4.29
CA LEU A 87 -3.11 11.62 3.17
C LEU A 87 -4.10 12.73 3.56
N ASP A 88 -3.68 13.97 3.39
CA ASP A 88 -4.48 15.16 3.65
C ASP A 88 -4.51 16.09 2.44
N TYR A 89 -5.57 16.90 2.31
CA TYR A 89 -5.63 17.95 1.29
C TYR A 89 -5.55 19.33 1.95
N ASN A 90 -4.47 20.04 1.68
CA ASN A 90 -4.26 21.38 2.18
C ASN A 90 -4.95 22.40 1.25
N LEU A 91 -6.09 22.95 1.70
CA LEU A 91 -6.87 23.94 0.95
C LEU A 91 -6.10 25.23 0.66
N ASN A 92 -5.22 25.67 1.57
CA ASN A 92 -4.45 26.90 1.40
C ASN A 92 -3.32 26.72 0.37
N ALA A 93 -2.66 25.56 0.40
CA ALA A 93 -1.57 25.24 -0.51
C ALA A 93 -2.03 24.63 -1.84
N LEU A 94 -3.31 24.26 -1.96
CA LEU A 94 -3.89 23.53 -3.09
C LEU A 94 -3.05 22.29 -3.46
N SER A 95 -2.79 21.47 -2.43
CA SER A 95 -1.91 20.32 -2.55
C SER A 95 -2.34 19.16 -1.67
N TYR A 96 -2.09 17.95 -2.15
CA TYR A 96 -2.11 16.74 -1.32
C TYR A 96 -0.82 16.63 -0.52
N GLU A 97 -0.94 16.25 0.75
CA GLU A 97 0.18 16.08 1.66
C GLU A 97 0.12 14.69 2.30
N TYR A 98 1.21 13.95 2.17
CA TYR A 98 1.46 12.78 3.01
C TYR A 98 2.06 13.26 4.32
N VAL A 99 1.34 13.06 5.42
CA VAL A 99 1.71 13.53 6.75
C VAL A 99 1.89 12.34 7.67
N ILE A 100 3.05 12.27 8.31
CA ILE A 100 3.33 11.28 9.35
C ILE A 100 2.96 11.88 10.69
N HIS A 101 2.20 11.12 11.47
CA HIS A 101 1.96 11.37 12.88
C HIS A 101 2.75 10.31 13.64
N ARG A 102 3.75 10.72 14.43
CA ARG A 102 4.61 9.79 15.16
C ARG A 102 4.61 10.05 16.65
N SER A 103 4.74 8.99 17.44
CA SER A 103 4.72 9.09 18.90
C SER A 103 5.41 7.91 19.58
N PRO A 104 6.04 8.10 20.76
CA PRO A 104 6.42 6.99 21.61
C PRO A 104 5.20 6.16 22.00
N ILE A 105 5.30 4.82 21.93
CA ILE A 105 4.20 3.93 22.32
C ILE A 105 3.89 3.99 23.82
N SER A 106 4.81 4.50 24.63
CA SER A 106 4.69 4.56 26.09
C SER A 106 3.86 5.74 26.62
N ASP A 107 3.69 6.81 25.84
CA ASP A 107 3.01 8.03 26.32
C ASP A 107 2.14 8.75 25.29
N TYR A 108 2.10 8.28 24.03
CA TYR A 108 1.26 8.79 22.95
C TYR A 108 1.36 10.33 22.73
N ARG A 109 2.54 10.91 22.99
CA ARG A 109 2.87 12.29 22.61
C ARG A 109 3.13 12.40 21.11
N PHE A 110 2.07 12.69 20.34
CA PHE A 110 2.15 12.80 18.89
C PHE A 110 2.85 14.07 18.41
N THR A 111 3.74 13.90 17.44
CA THR A 111 4.33 14.96 16.60
C THR A 111 3.99 14.70 15.14
N THR A 112 4.03 15.72 14.29
CA THR A 112 3.67 15.59 12.87
C THR A 112 4.75 16.14 11.95
N GLU A 113 4.96 15.49 10.82
CA GLU A 113 5.83 15.98 9.75
C GLU A 113 5.23 15.69 8.37
N THR A 114 5.38 16.62 7.43
CA THR A 114 4.97 16.42 6.03
C THR A 114 6.09 15.72 5.28
N LEU A 115 5.82 14.50 4.83
CA LEU A 115 6.77 13.67 4.10
C LEU A 115 6.84 14.02 2.61
N LEU A 116 5.70 14.31 1.99
CA LEU A 116 5.59 14.60 0.58
C LEU A 116 4.42 15.54 0.31
N ARG A 117 4.64 16.59 -0.48
CA ARG A 117 3.62 17.53 -0.95
C ARG A 117 3.48 17.47 -2.46
N ILE A 118 2.26 17.34 -2.96
CA ILE A 118 1.93 17.22 -4.38
C ILE A 118 0.87 18.27 -4.75
N PRO A 119 1.25 19.33 -5.48
CA PRO A 119 0.29 20.31 -5.99
C PRO A 119 -0.73 19.65 -6.92
N SER A 120 -2.01 19.81 -6.62
CA SER A 120 -3.12 19.31 -7.45
C SER A 120 -4.43 19.93 -7.02
N ASP A 121 -5.37 20.02 -7.95
CA ASP A 121 -6.78 20.25 -7.62
C ASP A 121 -7.30 19.08 -6.77
N TYR A 122 -8.22 19.39 -5.85
CA TYR A 122 -8.93 18.38 -5.07
C TYR A 122 -9.73 17.43 -5.97
N VAL A 123 -9.67 16.15 -5.65
CA VAL A 123 -10.53 15.10 -6.17
C VAL A 123 -11.10 14.26 -5.03
N ASN A 124 -12.26 13.65 -5.27
CA ASN A 124 -12.84 12.71 -4.33
C ASN A 124 -12.08 11.37 -4.37
N ASN A 125 -11.73 10.86 -3.19
CA ASN A 125 -11.05 9.58 -2.99
C ASN A 125 -9.77 9.43 -3.83
N PRO A 126 -8.73 10.26 -3.59
CA PRO A 126 -7.47 10.19 -4.33
C PRO A 126 -6.63 8.96 -3.97
N LEU A 127 -6.72 8.43 -2.74
CA LEU A 127 -6.01 7.23 -2.31
C LEU A 127 -6.76 5.97 -2.76
N ASP A 128 -6.05 5.01 -3.32
CA ASP A 128 -6.63 3.79 -3.87
C ASP A 128 -7.26 2.89 -2.79
N LYS A 129 -8.59 2.94 -2.66
CA LYS A 129 -9.37 1.99 -1.84
C LYS A 129 -10.02 0.88 -2.66
N ASN A 130 -10.06 1.01 -3.99
CA ASN A 130 -10.76 0.11 -4.88
C ASN A 130 -10.08 0.12 -6.24
N TYR A 131 -9.19 -0.86 -6.39
CA TYR A 131 -8.56 -1.18 -7.64
C TYR A 131 -9.59 -1.27 -8.79
N TYR A 132 -9.24 -0.70 -9.94
CA TYR A 132 -9.75 -1.01 -11.30
C TYR A 132 -10.77 -0.10 -11.99
N ASN A 133 -11.35 0.94 -11.37
CA ASN A 133 -12.40 1.72 -12.06
C ASN A 133 -12.25 3.26 -11.98
N ARG A 134 -11.04 3.79 -11.81
CA ARG A 134 -10.86 5.25 -11.87
C ARG A 134 -10.79 5.74 -13.31
N ASN A 135 -11.89 6.33 -13.77
CA ASN A 135 -11.92 7.09 -15.02
C ASN A 135 -11.27 8.46 -14.77
N PHE A 136 -9.97 8.53 -14.98
CA PHE A 136 -9.20 9.72 -14.68
C PHE A 136 -8.82 10.47 -15.95
N SER A 137 -9.70 11.37 -16.37
CA SER A 137 -9.43 12.32 -17.45
C SER A 137 -8.76 13.61 -16.94
N LYS A 138 -8.89 13.93 -15.63
CA LYS A 138 -8.31 15.09 -14.95
C LYS A 138 -8.22 14.84 -13.43
N GLY A 139 -7.08 15.16 -12.79
CA GLY A 139 -6.98 15.21 -11.32
C GLY A 139 -5.65 14.69 -10.73
N PHE A 140 -5.71 14.16 -9.49
CA PHE A 140 -4.66 13.37 -8.82
C PHE A 140 -5.15 11.99 -8.35
N THR A 141 -4.34 10.93 -8.49
CA THR A 141 -4.59 9.62 -7.87
C THR A 141 -3.28 9.08 -7.29
N THR A 142 -3.37 8.29 -6.23
CA THR A 142 -2.19 7.82 -5.51
C THR A 142 -2.39 6.49 -4.80
N THR A 143 -1.30 5.75 -4.64
CA THR A 143 -1.28 4.44 -3.97
C THR A 143 -0.03 4.34 -3.11
N VAL A 144 -0.15 3.69 -1.95
CA VAL A 144 0.98 3.40 -1.06
C VAL A 144 1.07 1.90 -0.86
N LEU A 145 2.28 1.35 -0.98
CA LEU A 145 2.56 -0.06 -0.68
C LEU A 145 3.76 -0.13 0.25
N PHE A 146 3.67 -0.97 1.27
CA PHE A 146 4.78 -1.33 2.15
C PHE A 146 5.29 -2.71 1.75
N ASP A 147 6.57 -2.96 1.97
CA ASP A 147 7.08 -4.34 1.95
C ASP A 147 6.64 -5.09 3.21
N ASP A 148 6.65 -6.41 3.15
CA ASP A 148 6.20 -7.26 4.26
C ASP A 148 7.02 -7.00 5.54
N ASP A 149 8.33 -6.81 5.40
CA ASP A 149 9.25 -6.56 6.52
C ASP A 149 9.13 -5.13 7.09
N LYS A 150 8.26 -4.29 6.51
CA LYS A 150 8.12 -2.86 6.84
C LYS A 150 9.48 -2.16 6.88
N SER A 151 10.39 -2.51 5.97
CA SER A 151 11.69 -1.86 5.81
C SER A 151 11.55 -0.56 4.99
N ALA A 152 10.63 -0.54 4.04
CA ALA A 152 10.42 0.55 3.11
C ALA A 152 8.98 0.58 2.57
N PHE A 153 8.63 1.68 1.92
CA PHE A 153 7.36 1.82 1.24
C PHE A 153 7.50 2.71 0.03
N ILE A 154 6.57 2.54 -0.91
CA ILE A 154 6.45 3.43 -2.06
C ILE A 154 5.22 4.31 -1.92
N ILE A 155 5.32 5.53 -2.42
CA ILE A 155 4.18 6.39 -2.74
C ILE A 155 4.18 6.57 -4.26
N SER A 156 3.19 6.01 -4.93
CA SER A 156 2.97 6.15 -6.36
C SER A 156 1.98 7.28 -6.61
N THR A 157 2.41 8.36 -7.26
CA THR A 157 1.58 9.55 -7.55
C THR A 157 1.33 9.68 -9.04
N HIS A 158 0.07 9.85 -9.44
CA HIS A 158 -0.31 10.02 -10.84
C HIS A 158 -1.21 11.25 -11.00
N TYR A 159 -0.69 12.24 -11.72
CA TYR A 159 -1.35 13.50 -12.00
C TYR A 159 -1.64 13.63 -13.50
N LYS A 160 -2.87 14.04 -13.84
CA LYS A 160 -3.28 14.27 -15.23
C LYS A 160 -4.04 15.58 -15.37
N LYS A 161 -3.62 16.41 -16.33
CA LYS A 161 -4.32 17.64 -16.74
C LYS A 161 -4.09 17.93 -18.22
N GLY A 162 -5.12 17.73 -19.03
CA GLY A 162 -5.01 17.89 -20.49
C GLY A 162 -3.98 16.93 -21.07
N LYS A 163 -2.95 17.46 -21.74
CA LYS A 163 -1.82 16.69 -22.27
C LYS A 163 -0.75 16.34 -21.22
N LEU A 164 -0.80 16.96 -20.04
CA LEU A 164 0.14 16.67 -18.97
C LEU A 164 -0.28 15.37 -18.27
N ASN A 165 0.61 14.39 -18.28
CA ASN A 165 0.41 13.08 -17.67
C ASN A 165 1.70 12.70 -16.92
N LYS A 166 1.74 12.93 -15.62
CA LYS A 166 2.94 12.72 -14.79
C LYS A 166 2.69 11.60 -13.78
N HIS A 167 3.49 10.55 -13.83
CA HIS A 167 3.48 9.48 -12.84
C HIS A 167 4.86 9.38 -12.20
N LYS A 168 4.92 9.54 -10.87
CA LYS A 168 6.15 9.33 -10.10
C LYS A 168 5.99 8.22 -9.09
N ILE A 169 7.05 7.48 -8.88
CA ILE A 169 7.18 6.51 -7.78
C ILE A 169 8.24 7.06 -6.83
N HIS A 170 7.83 7.37 -5.61
CA HIS A 170 8.71 7.82 -4.54
C HIS A 170 8.94 6.65 -3.59
N VAL A 171 10.19 6.37 -3.23
CA VAL A 171 10.54 5.27 -2.33
C VAL A 171 11.09 5.87 -1.04
N PHE A 172 10.57 5.42 0.09
CA PHE A 172 10.98 5.86 1.42
C PHE A 172 11.35 4.65 2.26
N SER A 173 12.36 4.79 3.11
CA SER A 173 12.55 3.88 4.24
C SER A 173 11.46 4.11 5.27
N THR A 174 11.15 3.12 6.11
CA THR A 174 10.27 3.33 7.29
C THR A 174 10.92 4.17 8.39
N SER A 175 12.17 4.59 8.21
CA SER A 175 12.79 5.65 8.99
C SER A 175 12.53 7.05 8.38
N LEU A 176 11.61 7.15 7.42
CA LEU A 176 11.11 8.38 6.77
C LEU A 176 12.09 9.09 5.83
N ASN A 177 13.26 8.51 5.59
CA ASN A 177 14.20 9.01 4.59
C ASN A 177 13.75 8.59 3.19
N LYS A 178 13.73 9.52 2.25
CA LYS A 178 13.53 9.24 0.82
C LYS A 178 14.77 8.56 0.25
N ILE A 179 14.61 7.37 -0.31
CA ILE A 179 15.69 6.55 -0.86
C ILE A 179 15.89 6.87 -2.34
N MET A 180 14.81 6.88 -3.12
CA MET A 180 14.85 7.15 -4.56
C MET A 180 13.54 7.74 -5.07
N GLU A 181 13.59 8.32 -6.27
CA GLU A 181 12.43 8.76 -7.04
C GLU A 181 12.60 8.34 -8.49
N HIS A 182 11.54 7.82 -9.09
CA HIS A 182 11.53 7.41 -10.49
C HIS A 182 10.38 8.05 -11.25
N ASP A 183 10.67 8.59 -12.44
CA ASP A 183 9.66 9.05 -13.39
C ASP A 183 9.11 7.85 -14.19
N PHE A 184 7.85 7.52 -13.91
CA PHE A 184 7.12 6.41 -14.52
C PHE A 184 6.11 6.88 -15.58
N SER A 185 6.19 8.14 -16.01
CA SER A 185 5.20 8.78 -16.90
C SER A 185 5.09 8.11 -18.27
N GLU A 186 6.20 7.64 -18.83
CA GLU A 186 6.21 6.97 -20.14
C GLU A 186 5.38 5.67 -20.10
N ALA A 187 5.50 4.87 -19.04
CA ALA A 187 4.80 3.60 -18.92
C ALA A 187 3.27 3.78 -18.89
N VAL A 188 2.79 4.91 -18.34
CA VAL A 188 1.34 5.20 -18.28
C VAL A 188 0.76 5.80 -19.56
N GLU A 189 1.53 6.00 -20.63
CA GLU A 189 0.95 6.40 -21.91
C GLU A 189 0.19 5.25 -22.59
N GLU A 190 0.67 4.03 -22.40
CA GLU A 190 0.11 2.83 -23.01
C GLU A 190 -0.76 2.01 -22.06
N LYS A 191 -0.48 2.07 -20.75
CA LYS A 191 -1.14 1.24 -19.74
C LYS A 191 -1.63 2.06 -18.54
N ASN A 192 -2.54 1.50 -17.76
CA ASN A 192 -2.83 1.92 -16.40
C ASN A 192 -2.31 0.82 -15.46
N TYR A 193 -1.71 1.20 -14.34
CA TYR A 193 -1.16 0.24 -13.40
C TYR A 193 -1.98 0.21 -12.12
N ALA A 194 -2.26 -1.01 -11.67
CA ALA A 194 -2.76 -1.32 -10.35
C ALA A 194 -1.63 -2.08 -9.63
N PHE A 195 -0.82 -1.37 -8.84
CA PHE A 195 0.28 -1.97 -8.08
C PHE A 195 -0.27 -2.69 -6.87
N GLU A 196 0.13 -3.94 -6.64
CA GLU A 196 -0.49 -4.80 -5.63
C GLU A 196 0.49 -5.28 -4.56
N GLN A 197 1.77 -5.46 -4.91
CA GLN A 197 2.78 -6.00 -3.99
C GLN A 197 4.11 -5.27 -4.17
N LEU A 198 4.88 -5.22 -3.09
CA LEU A 198 6.18 -4.59 -3.00
C LEU A 198 7.15 -5.54 -2.30
N VAL A 199 8.35 -5.70 -2.86
CA VAL A 199 9.50 -6.21 -2.12
C VAL A 199 10.70 -5.32 -2.41
N VAL A 200 11.53 -5.10 -1.39
CA VAL A 200 12.70 -4.23 -1.46
C VAL A 200 13.94 -5.04 -1.11
N SER A 201 15.02 -4.79 -1.82
CA SER A 201 16.34 -5.34 -1.51
C SER A 201 16.84 -4.92 -0.12
N ALA A 202 17.62 -5.78 0.53
CA ALA A 202 18.09 -5.54 1.90
C ALA A 202 18.96 -4.27 2.02
N ASP A 203 19.68 -3.91 0.96
CA ASP A 203 20.49 -2.68 0.88
C ASP A 203 19.68 -1.45 0.42
N LEU A 204 18.39 -1.64 0.16
CA LEU A 204 17.43 -0.64 -0.31
C LEU A 204 17.73 -0.04 -1.69
N ASN A 205 18.63 -0.64 -2.49
CA ASN A 205 19.05 -0.08 -3.79
C ASN A 205 18.17 -0.52 -4.97
N ALA A 206 17.40 -1.59 -4.79
CA ALA A 206 16.45 -2.12 -5.75
C ALA A 206 15.07 -2.32 -5.11
N VAL A 207 14.04 -1.89 -5.85
CA VAL A 207 12.63 -2.04 -5.50
C VAL A 207 11.92 -2.83 -6.59
N TYR A 208 11.10 -3.79 -6.19
CA TYR A 208 10.35 -4.65 -7.11
C TYR A 208 8.86 -4.51 -6.82
N ILE A 209 8.12 -3.99 -7.80
CA ILE A 209 6.69 -3.69 -7.69
C ILE A 209 5.94 -4.62 -8.62
N MET A 210 5.06 -5.46 -8.07
CA MET A 210 4.16 -6.28 -8.87
C MET A 210 2.84 -5.55 -9.05
N GLY A 211 2.31 -5.55 -10.27
CA GLY A 211 0.98 -5.02 -10.52
C GLY A 211 0.34 -5.52 -11.79
N LYS A 212 -0.96 -5.23 -11.90
CA LYS A 212 -1.73 -5.44 -13.12
C LYS A 212 -1.58 -4.24 -14.03
N ALA A 213 -1.08 -4.48 -15.24
CA ALA A 213 -0.91 -3.47 -16.28
C ALA A 213 -2.07 -3.57 -17.29
N TYR A 214 -3.03 -2.65 -17.18
CA TYR A 214 -4.22 -2.57 -18.04
C TYR A 214 -3.92 -1.79 -19.31
N PHE A 215 -4.10 -2.40 -20.48
CA PHE A 215 -3.81 -1.72 -21.75
C PHE A 215 -4.87 -0.65 -22.07
N LYS A 216 -4.43 0.54 -22.50
CA LYS A 216 -5.31 1.66 -22.90
C LYS A 216 -5.74 1.59 -24.36
N ARG A 217 -4.80 1.28 -25.26
CA ARG A 217 -4.97 1.46 -26.71
C ARG A 217 -5.15 0.15 -27.48
N LYS A 218 -5.09 -1.00 -26.80
CA LYS A 218 -5.28 -2.31 -27.42
C LYS A 218 -6.77 -2.59 -27.62
N ARG A 219 -7.16 -3.07 -28.81
CA ARG A 219 -8.52 -3.57 -29.07
C ARG A 219 -8.63 -4.98 -28.50
N PHE A 220 -9.67 -5.21 -27.71
CA PHE A 220 -9.93 -6.48 -27.05
C PHE A 220 -11.19 -7.14 -27.63
N LYS A 221 -11.15 -8.45 -27.84
CA LYS A 221 -12.40 -9.23 -28.00
C LYS A 221 -13.14 -9.27 -26.66
N ALA A 222 -14.46 -9.51 -26.67
CA ALA A 222 -15.29 -9.46 -25.46
C ALA A 222 -14.78 -10.34 -24.30
N LEU A 223 -14.16 -11.48 -24.62
CA LEU A 223 -13.61 -12.44 -23.66
C LEU A 223 -12.09 -12.29 -23.47
N GLU A 224 -11.47 -11.23 -23.99
CA GLU A 224 -10.03 -11.02 -23.86
C GLU A 224 -9.68 -10.29 -22.55
N ARG A 225 -8.69 -10.81 -21.84
CA ARG A 225 -8.14 -10.20 -20.63
C ARG A 225 -7.54 -8.84 -21.00
N LYS A 226 -7.95 -7.79 -20.27
CA LYS A 226 -7.55 -6.40 -20.55
C LYS A 226 -6.26 -5.97 -19.85
N PHE A 227 -5.64 -6.87 -19.11
CA PHE A 227 -4.41 -6.62 -18.37
C PHE A 227 -3.49 -7.83 -18.42
N GLN A 228 -2.24 -7.62 -18.02
CA GLN A 228 -1.28 -8.66 -17.72
C GLN A 228 -0.56 -8.31 -16.41
N TYR A 229 0.04 -9.29 -15.75
CA TYR A 229 0.92 -8.99 -14.61
C TYR A 229 2.29 -8.54 -15.10
N GLU A 230 2.80 -7.50 -14.46
CA GLU A 230 4.14 -6.96 -14.69
C GLU A 230 4.86 -6.78 -13.38
N LEU A 231 6.12 -7.22 -13.35
CA LEU A 231 7.07 -6.87 -12.31
C LEU A 231 7.92 -5.70 -12.80
N ILE A 232 7.91 -4.62 -12.04
CA ILE A 232 8.70 -3.43 -12.32
C ILE A 232 9.84 -3.39 -11.31
N GLN A 233 11.06 -3.51 -11.81
CA GLN A 233 12.26 -3.22 -11.04
C GLN A 233 12.59 -1.73 -11.17
N ILE A 234 12.87 -1.07 -10.05
CA ILE A 234 13.37 0.30 -9.99
C ILE A 234 14.68 0.30 -9.22
N THR A 235 15.69 0.95 -9.78
CA THR A 235 16.99 1.22 -9.16
C THR A 235 17.39 2.66 -9.46
N ASN A 236 18.48 3.14 -8.86
CA ASN A 236 19.08 4.43 -9.23
C ASN A 236 19.54 4.49 -10.70
N SER A 237 19.83 3.34 -11.32
CA SER A 237 20.27 3.26 -12.73
C SER A 237 19.12 3.26 -13.75
N GLY A 238 17.88 3.06 -13.32
CA GLY A 238 16.72 3.02 -14.20
C GLY A 238 15.68 1.98 -13.81
N ARG A 239 14.86 1.58 -14.78
CA ARG A 239 13.80 0.58 -14.61
C ARG A 239 13.93 -0.60 -15.56
N LYS A 240 13.46 -1.77 -15.12
CA LYS A 240 13.19 -2.93 -15.99
C LYS A 240 11.76 -3.41 -15.75
N ILE A 241 11.14 -3.99 -16.77
CA ILE A 241 9.79 -4.55 -16.68
C ILE A 241 9.82 -5.99 -17.19
N GLN A 242 9.30 -6.91 -16.39
CA GLN A 242 9.13 -8.32 -16.74
C GLN A 242 7.65 -8.68 -16.79
N THR A 243 7.25 -9.41 -17.83
CA THR A 243 5.89 -9.95 -18.01
C THR A 243 5.86 -11.44 -17.74
N PHE A 244 4.74 -11.97 -17.28
CA PHE A 244 4.62 -13.40 -16.90
C PHE A 244 3.66 -14.21 -17.76
N ASP A 245 2.72 -13.56 -18.45
CA ASP A 245 1.68 -14.25 -19.21
C ASP A 245 2.26 -14.95 -20.46
N GLY A 246 1.85 -16.19 -20.68
CA GLY A 246 2.26 -17.04 -21.80
C GLY A 246 1.06 -17.57 -22.61
N PRO A 247 1.28 -18.24 -23.74
CA PRO A 247 0.20 -18.81 -24.53
C PRO A 247 -0.68 -19.75 -23.71
N GLY A 248 -1.96 -19.38 -23.53
CA GLY A 248 -2.93 -20.18 -22.77
C GLY A 248 -2.72 -20.22 -21.25
N LYS A 249 -1.81 -19.40 -20.69
CA LYS A 249 -1.53 -19.32 -19.26
C LYS A 249 -1.55 -17.86 -18.80
N TYR A 250 -2.49 -17.54 -17.92
CA TYR A 250 -2.72 -16.18 -17.42
C TYR A 250 -2.34 -16.11 -15.95
N SER A 251 -1.36 -15.29 -15.60
CA SER A 251 -0.86 -15.18 -14.23
C SER A 251 -1.89 -14.51 -13.34
N GLU A 252 -2.03 -14.94 -12.09
CA GLU A 252 -2.94 -14.37 -11.10
C GLU A 252 -2.29 -14.30 -9.72
N ALA A 253 -2.61 -13.25 -8.96
CA ALA A 253 -2.14 -12.97 -7.61
C ALA A 253 -0.63 -13.22 -7.43
N LEU A 254 0.19 -12.71 -8.37
CA LEU A 254 1.64 -12.85 -8.27
C LEU A 254 2.16 -12.02 -7.09
N LYS A 255 3.03 -12.63 -6.30
CA LYS A 255 3.76 -11.99 -5.20
C LYS A 255 5.27 -12.15 -5.47
N PRO A 256 6.02 -11.04 -5.55
CA PRO A 256 7.47 -11.10 -5.59
C PRO A 256 8.00 -11.40 -4.18
N LEU A 257 8.99 -12.27 -4.12
CA LEU A 257 9.70 -12.67 -2.93
C LEU A 257 11.19 -12.51 -3.22
N LEU A 258 11.91 -11.89 -2.29
CA LEU A 258 13.35 -11.77 -2.37
C LEU A 258 13.97 -12.60 -1.25
N ASN A 259 14.79 -13.56 -1.63
CA ASN A 259 15.54 -14.38 -0.67
C ASN A 259 17.02 -14.33 -1.03
N LYS A 260 17.77 -13.51 -0.29
CA LYS A 260 19.17 -13.16 -0.60
C LYS A 260 19.21 -12.58 -2.02
N ASP A 261 20.00 -13.18 -2.91
CA ASP A 261 20.18 -12.72 -4.29
C ASP A 261 19.22 -13.42 -5.28
N ARG A 262 18.13 -14.04 -4.79
CA ARG A 262 17.15 -14.71 -5.63
C ARG A 262 15.81 -14.00 -5.58
N LEU A 263 15.41 -13.46 -6.72
CA LEU A 263 14.09 -12.90 -6.95
C LEU A 263 13.18 -13.99 -7.51
N ILE A 264 12.11 -14.29 -6.78
CA ILE A 264 11.13 -15.29 -7.18
C ILE A 264 9.77 -14.62 -7.22
N CYS A 265 8.98 -14.86 -8.26
CA CYS A 265 7.56 -14.53 -8.25
C CYS A 265 6.74 -15.81 -8.15
N VAL A 266 5.88 -15.89 -7.14
CA VAL A 266 4.95 -16.99 -6.92
C VAL A 266 3.51 -16.51 -6.98
N GLY A 267 2.60 -17.35 -7.41
CA GLY A 267 1.17 -17.07 -7.41
C GLY A 267 0.41 -18.17 -8.10
N PHE A 268 -0.65 -17.81 -8.82
CA PHE A 268 -1.50 -18.75 -9.54
C PHE A 268 -1.43 -18.51 -11.04
N TYR A 269 -1.94 -19.47 -11.82
CA TYR A 269 -2.31 -19.24 -13.20
C TYR A 269 -3.73 -19.74 -13.48
N ALA A 270 -4.34 -19.16 -14.50
CA ALA A 270 -5.58 -19.63 -15.11
C ALA A 270 -5.30 -20.12 -16.54
N ASP A 271 -5.93 -21.24 -16.94
CA ASP A 271 -5.89 -21.76 -18.32
C ASP A 271 -6.84 -20.98 -19.25
N ARG A 272 -7.75 -20.23 -18.64
CA ARG A 272 -8.76 -19.42 -19.31
C ARG A 272 -8.71 -18.02 -18.75
N LYS A 273 -9.30 -17.09 -19.49
CA LYS A 273 -9.38 -15.67 -19.12
C LYS A 273 -10.52 -15.44 -18.12
N ASP A 274 -10.60 -16.30 -17.10
CA ASP A 274 -11.57 -16.25 -16.02
C ASP A 274 -10.88 -16.36 -14.66
N ASN A 275 -11.64 -16.17 -13.57
CA ASN A 275 -11.07 -16.08 -12.22
C ASN A 275 -10.80 -17.45 -11.57
N ARG A 276 -10.71 -18.53 -12.36
CA ARG A 276 -10.43 -19.86 -11.81
C ARG A 276 -8.94 -20.12 -11.80
N TYR A 277 -8.42 -20.39 -10.61
CA TYR A 277 -7.04 -20.83 -10.46
C TYR A 277 -6.93 -22.29 -10.88
N ASN A 278 -6.08 -22.55 -11.88
CA ASN A 278 -5.82 -23.88 -12.41
C ASN A 278 -4.56 -24.52 -11.79
N GLY A 279 -3.67 -23.72 -11.23
CA GLY A 279 -2.44 -24.21 -10.59
C GLY A 279 -1.57 -23.07 -10.10
N LEU A 280 -0.36 -23.43 -9.67
CA LEU A 280 0.64 -22.49 -9.16
C LEU A 280 1.58 -22.02 -10.28
N GLY A 281 1.94 -20.75 -10.24
CA GLY A 281 3.02 -20.16 -11.03
C GLY A 281 4.26 -19.99 -10.16
N TYR A 282 5.42 -20.37 -10.70
CA TYR A 282 6.73 -20.15 -10.09
C TYR A 282 7.67 -19.59 -11.16
N PHE A 283 8.21 -18.41 -10.91
CA PHE A 283 9.10 -17.71 -11.84
C PHE A 283 10.37 -17.32 -11.08
N SER A 284 11.51 -17.89 -11.48
CA SER A 284 12.82 -17.46 -11.00
C SER A 284 13.34 -16.36 -11.92
N LEU A 285 13.81 -15.27 -11.34
CA LEU A 285 14.28 -14.09 -12.06
C LEU A 285 15.70 -13.78 -11.60
N ASP A 286 16.53 -13.34 -12.53
CA ASP A 286 17.82 -12.76 -12.21
C ASP A 286 17.60 -11.30 -11.77
N PRO A 287 17.92 -10.95 -10.51
CA PRO A 287 17.64 -9.63 -9.96
C PRO A 287 18.42 -8.50 -10.61
#